data_AF-A0A4U9WCJ0-F1
#
_entry.id   AF-A0A4U9WCJ0-F1
#
_cell.length_a   1.000
_cell.length_b   1.000
_cell.length_c   1.000
_cell.angle_alpha   90.00
_cell.angle_beta   90.00
_cell.angle_gamma   90.00
#
_symmetry.space_group_name_H-M   'P 1'
#
loop_
_entity.id
_entity.type
_entity.pdbx_description
1 polymer ?
#
loop_
_entity_poly.entity_id
_entity_poly.type
_entity_poly.pdbx_seq_one_letter_code
_entity_poly.pdbx_strand_id
1 'polypeptide(L)'
;MWETWQEMNEPENRRSLREWLHDSQMDLHDVHTQYAHGMLDLTKRAYAEQLYLNICNKIQQQLDPSNRAHRPIIDELQERMADKFYVNFSLFQSMPDAWGIDQLFPVLPLEGLDKPPEGRAVLLDITCDSDGTIDHYIDGDGVATTMPMPPYDPENPPLLGFFMVGAYQEILGNMHNLFGDTASVDVFVFPDGSVETELSDEGDSVADMLEYVQLDPIALLAKFRDQVKETDLDAELQAQFVEEFEAGLYGYTYLEDE
;
A
#
# COMPACT_ATOMS: atom_id res chain seq x y z
N MET A 1 4.79 -19.35 24.20
CA MET A 1 3.69 -18.65 23.48
C MET A 1 2.30 -18.95 24.05
N TRP A 2 1.77 -20.18 23.97
CA TRP A 2 0.39 -20.45 24.46
C TRP A 2 0.24 -20.22 25.96
N GLU A 3 1.24 -20.61 26.75
CA GLU A 3 1.30 -20.33 28.20
C GLU A 3 1.26 -18.82 28.47
N THR A 4 2.07 -18.03 27.76
CA THR A 4 2.05 -16.55 27.81
C THR A 4 0.65 -15.99 27.53
N TRP A 5 -0.02 -16.52 26.49
CA TRP A 5 -1.38 -16.11 26.17
C TRP A 5 -2.39 -16.45 27.28
N GLN A 6 -2.26 -17.63 27.90
CA GLN A 6 -3.10 -18.01 29.03
C GLN A 6 -2.86 -17.10 30.25
N GLU A 7 -1.60 -16.85 30.61
CA GLU A 7 -1.22 -15.93 31.69
C GLU A 7 -1.80 -14.53 31.50
N MET A 8 -1.76 -13.99 30.27
CA MET A 8 -2.34 -12.69 29.95
C MET A 8 -3.86 -12.64 30.14
N ASN A 9 -4.56 -13.77 30.08
CA ASN A 9 -6.01 -13.87 30.27
C ASN A 9 -6.40 -14.08 31.74
N GLU A 10 -5.44 -14.32 32.63
CA GLU A 10 -5.71 -14.49 34.05
C GLU A 10 -5.71 -13.15 34.80
N PRO A 11 -6.78 -12.81 35.53
CA PRO A 11 -6.91 -11.51 36.20
C PRO A 11 -5.95 -11.29 37.37
N GLU A 12 -5.31 -12.35 37.87
CA GLU A 12 -4.43 -12.28 39.05
C GLU A 12 -2.94 -12.11 38.69
N ASN A 13 -2.57 -12.23 37.41
CA ASN A 13 -1.16 -12.23 37.03
C ASN A 13 -0.66 -10.82 36.66
N ARG A 14 0.25 -10.28 37.47
CA ARG A 14 0.80 -8.91 37.36
C ARG A 14 2.20 -8.90 36.75
N ARG A 15 2.40 -9.67 35.68
CA ARG A 15 3.66 -9.61 34.92
C ARG A 15 3.67 -8.35 34.06
N SER A 16 4.86 -7.85 33.72
CA SER A 16 4.99 -6.63 32.94
C SER A 16 4.54 -6.87 31.49
N LEU A 17 3.73 -5.98 30.91
CA LEU A 17 3.34 -6.02 29.49
C LEU A 17 4.58 -6.12 28.57
N ARG A 18 5.66 -5.43 28.95
CA ARG A 18 6.93 -5.46 28.24
C ARG A 18 7.54 -6.87 28.22
N GLU A 19 7.49 -7.57 29.34
CA GLU A 19 8.06 -8.91 29.47
C GLU A 19 7.32 -9.90 28.59
N TRP A 20 5.98 -9.87 28.59
CA TRP A 20 5.18 -10.69 27.68
C TRP A 20 5.50 -10.43 26.21
N LEU A 21 5.75 -9.18 25.83
CA LEU A 21 6.16 -8.84 24.46
C LEU A 21 7.53 -9.45 24.11
N HIS A 22 8.55 -9.28 24.96
CA HIS A 22 9.90 -9.81 24.73
C HIS A 22 9.91 -11.34 24.67
N ASP A 23 9.20 -12.01 25.61
CA ASP A 23 9.07 -13.47 25.62
C ASP A 23 8.43 -13.95 24.30
N SER A 24 7.37 -13.28 23.84
CA SER A 24 6.67 -13.66 22.62
C SER A 24 7.49 -13.38 21.35
N GLN A 25 8.32 -12.34 21.33
CA GLN A 25 9.25 -12.04 20.24
C GLN A 25 10.35 -13.09 20.14
N MET A 26 10.93 -13.49 21.28
CA MET A 26 11.96 -14.52 21.34
C MET A 26 11.40 -15.88 20.89
N ASP A 27 10.23 -16.28 21.39
CA ASP A 27 9.57 -17.51 20.98
C ASP A 27 9.29 -17.54 19.47
N LEU A 28 8.80 -16.44 18.89
CA LEU A 28 8.52 -16.36 17.46
C LEU A 28 9.81 -16.50 16.63
N HIS A 29 10.90 -15.85 17.07
CA HIS A 29 12.20 -15.97 16.42
C HIS A 29 12.74 -17.40 16.45
N ASP A 30 12.57 -18.11 17.58
CA ASP A 30 12.94 -19.51 17.70
C ASP A 30 12.09 -20.40 16.78
N VAL A 31 10.78 -20.13 16.66
CA VAL A 31 9.91 -20.83 15.71
C VAL A 31 10.37 -20.62 14.27
N HIS A 32 10.72 -19.39 13.88
CA HIS A 32 11.25 -19.09 12.54
C HIS A 32 12.58 -19.81 12.28
N THR A 33 13.48 -19.81 13.27
CA THR A 33 14.76 -20.52 13.19
C THR A 33 14.54 -22.01 13.03
N GLN A 34 13.67 -22.61 13.84
CA GLN A 34 13.39 -24.03 13.77
C GLN A 34 12.70 -24.45 12.47
N TYR A 35 11.81 -23.61 11.94
CA TYR A 35 11.20 -23.81 10.63
C TYR A 35 12.25 -23.82 9.51
N ALA A 36 13.19 -22.87 9.52
CA ALA A 36 14.26 -22.79 8.52
C ALA A 36 15.17 -24.03 8.52
N HIS A 37 15.36 -24.65 9.68
CA HIS A 37 16.10 -25.91 9.83
C HIS A 37 15.25 -27.17 9.56
N GLY A 38 13.98 -27.02 9.19
CA GLY A 38 13.06 -28.14 8.90
C GLY A 38 12.56 -28.89 10.15
N MET A 39 12.72 -28.32 11.35
CA MET A 39 12.25 -28.91 12.60
C MET A 39 10.75 -28.67 12.85
N LEU A 40 10.20 -27.60 12.28
CA LEU A 40 8.78 -27.26 12.34
C LEU A 40 8.15 -27.26 10.96
N ASP A 41 6.87 -27.62 10.89
CA ASP A 41 6.07 -27.54 9.67
C ASP A 41 5.43 -26.14 9.52
N LEU A 42 4.85 -25.89 8.34
CA LEU A 42 4.19 -24.63 8.03
C LEU A 42 3.00 -24.34 8.95
N THR A 43 2.25 -25.37 9.36
CA THR A 43 1.08 -25.21 10.23
C THR A 43 1.48 -24.68 11.60
N LYS A 44 2.57 -25.20 12.19
CA LYS A 44 3.10 -24.72 13.47
C LYS A 44 3.63 -23.28 13.35
N ARG A 45 4.31 -22.96 12.25
CA ARG A 45 4.76 -21.58 11.98
C ARG A 45 3.57 -20.62 11.89
N ALA A 46 2.56 -20.94 11.09
CA ALA A 46 1.37 -20.13 10.93
C ALA A 46 0.62 -19.92 12.25
N TYR A 47 0.49 -20.99 13.06
CA TYR A 47 -0.12 -20.89 14.38
C TYR A 47 0.65 -19.94 15.32
N ALA A 48 1.98 -20.04 15.35
CA ALA A 48 2.82 -19.16 16.16
C ALA A 48 2.73 -17.69 15.73
N GLU A 49 2.77 -17.41 14.42
CA GLU A 49 2.63 -16.06 13.87
C GLU A 49 1.28 -15.44 14.24
N GLN A 50 0.18 -16.19 14.08
CA GLN A 50 -1.15 -15.71 14.48
C GLN A 50 -1.29 -15.50 15.99
N LEU A 51 -0.72 -16.39 16.80
CA LEU A 51 -0.74 -16.25 18.25
C LEU A 51 0.06 -15.01 18.70
N TYR A 52 1.20 -14.74 18.06
CA TYR A 52 1.98 -13.54 18.30
C TYR A 52 1.21 -12.25 17.99
N LEU A 53 0.54 -12.18 16.83
CA LEU A 53 -0.27 -11.02 16.47
C LEU A 53 -1.41 -10.77 17.46
N ASN A 54 -2.06 -11.84 17.94
CA ASN A 54 -3.10 -11.73 18.97
C ASN A 54 -2.54 -11.22 20.31
N ILE A 55 -1.33 -11.65 20.70
CA ILE A 55 -0.62 -11.13 21.88
C ILE A 55 -0.34 -9.63 21.70
N CYS A 56 0.18 -9.21 20.55
CA CYS A 56 0.43 -7.79 20.24
C CYS A 56 -0.84 -6.94 20.34
N ASN A 57 -1.94 -7.36 19.71
CA ASN A 57 -3.23 -6.66 19.77
C ASN A 57 -3.70 -6.52 21.23
N LYS A 58 -3.62 -7.60 22.01
CA LYS A 58 -4.03 -7.57 23.42
C LYS A 58 -3.14 -6.69 24.31
N ILE A 59 -1.84 -6.60 24.02
CA ILE A 59 -0.92 -5.68 24.71
C ILE A 59 -1.29 -4.24 24.35
N GLN A 60 -1.55 -3.94 23.07
CA GLN A 60 -1.91 -2.60 22.60
C GLN A 60 -3.12 -2.03 23.34
N GLN A 61 -4.15 -2.84 23.60
CA GLN A 61 -5.34 -2.44 24.36
C GLN A 61 -5.06 -2.10 25.84
N GLN A 62 -3.95 -2.56 26.41
CA GLN A 62 -3.58 -2.35 27.82
C GLN A 62 -2.50 -1.28 28.00
N LEU A 63 -1.91 -0.77 26.91
CA LEU A 63 -0.87 0.25 26.98
C LEU A 63 -1.48 1.62 27.29
N ASP A 64 -1.00 2.22 28.37
CA ASP A 64 -1.30 3.61 28.74
C ASP A 64 -0.28 4.61 28.11
N PRO A 65 -0.71 5.52 27.20
CA PRO A 65 0.15 6.54 26.58
C PRO A 65 0.74 7.56 27.57
N SER A 66 0.11 7.73 28.73
CA SER A 66 0.60 8.62 29.78
C SER A 66 1.83 8.03 30.50
N ASN A 67 1.99 6.71 30.47
CA ASN A 67 3.14 6.03 31.05
C ASN A 67 4.35 6.10 30.11
N ARG A 68 5.40 6.80 30.54
CA ARG A 68 6.65 6.96 29.79
C ARG A 68 7.31 5.62 29.40
N ALA A 69 7.17 4.57 30.22
CA ALA A 69 7.75 3.27 29.92
C ALA A 69 7.00 2.52 28.80
N HIS A 70 5.75 2.88 28.54
CA HIS A 70 4.92 2.26 27.50
C HIS A 70 5.11 2.90 26.14
N ARG A 71 5.46 4.20 26.06
CA ARG A 71 5.59 4.92 24.78
C ARG A 71 6.45 4.21 23.73
N PRO A 72 7.68 3.74 24.03
CA PRO A 72 8.47 3.04 23.02
C PRO A 72 7.82 1.75 22.51
N ILE A 73 7.03 1.08 23.37
CA ILE A 73 6.29 -0.13 23.00
C ILE A 73 5.08 0.23 22.15
N ILE A 74 4.40 1.35 22.43
CA ILE A 74 3.31 1.86 21.62
C ILE A 74 3.83 2.16 20.22
N ASP A 75 4.95 2.87 20.10
CA ASP A 75 5.54 3.23 18.80
C ASP A 75 5.91 1.96 18.01
N GLU A 76 6.57 0.99 18.65
CA GLU A 76 6.94 -0.30 18.03
C GLU A 76 5.70 -1.10 17.58
N LEU A 77 4.65 -1.16 18.41
CA LEU A 77 3.43 -1.90 18.07
C LEU A 77 2.61 -1.18 17.00
N GLN A 78 2.60 0.16 16.99
CA GLN A 78 1.91 0.93 15.96
C GLN A 78 2.53 0.69 14.59
N GLU A 79 3.85 0.65 14.49
CA GLU A 79 4.53 0.33 13.23
C GLU A 79 4.25 -1.11 12.79
N ARG A 80 4.29 -2.06 13.73
CA ARG A 80 4.10 -3.48 13.43
C ARG A 80 2.65 -3.85 13.08
N MET A 81 1.69 -3.15 13.67
CA MET A 81 0.26 -3.37 13.49
C MET A 81 -0.37 -2.38 12.51
N ALA A 82 0.42 -1.55 11.85
CA ALA A 82 -0.09 -0.60 10.86
C ALA A 82 -0.71 -1.32 9.66
N ASP A 83 -1.81 -0.78 9.18
CA ASP A 83 -2.46 -1.26 7.97
C ASP A 83 -1.58 -0.96 6.76
N LYS A 84 -1.51 -1.90 5.83
CA LYS A 84 -0.78 -1.72 4.57
C LYS A 84 -1.75 -1.29 3.49
N PHE A 85 -1.63 -0.04 3.07
CA PHE A 85 -2.42 0.52 1.98
C PHE A 85 -1.63 0.43 0.69
N TYR A 86 -2.17 -0.33 -0.27
CA TYR A 86 -1.69 -0.30 -1.65
C TYR A 86 -2.45 0.79 -2.38
N VAL A 87 -1.74 1.82 -2.81
CA VAL A 87 -2.30 2.99 -3.47
C VAL A 87 -2.04 2.82 -4.97
N ASN A 88 -3.08 3.04 -5.76
CA ASN A 88 -3.03 2.90 -7.22
C ASN A 88 -2.27 4.07 -7.87
N PHE A 89 -0.96 4.09 -7.68
CA PHE A 89 -0.03 5.03 -8.28
C PHE A 89 1.37 4.39 -8.34
N SER A 90 2.34 5.10 -8.93
CA SER A 90 3.75 4.73 -8.85
C SER A 90 4.55 5.86 -8.19
N LEU A 91 5.30 5.52 -7.14
CA LEU A 91 6.17 6.44 -6.42
C LEU A 91 7.26 7.00 -7.35
N PHE A 92 7.84 6.14 -8.19
CA PHE A 92 8.91 6.50 -9.12
C PHE A 92 8.45 7.45 -10.23
N GLN A 93 7.18 7.37 -10.61
CA GLN A 93 6.59 8.22 -11.63
C GLN A 93 6.09 9.55 -11.04
N SER A 94 5.29 9.51 -9.98
CA SER A 94 4.61 10.70 -9.45
C SER A 94 5.42 11.43 -8.36
N MET A 95 6.35 10.74 -7.69
CA MET A 95 7.07 11.27 -6.53
C MET A 95 8.56 10.87 -6.52
N PRO A 96 9.32 11.10 -7.62
CA PRO A 96 10.71 10.64 -7.74
C PRO A 96 11.64 11.19 -6.64
N ASP A 97 11.43 12.43 -6.19
CA ASP A 97 12.23 13.01 -5.09
C ASP A 97 12.00 12.31 -3.73
N ALA A 98 10.84 11.69 -3.51
CA ALA A 98 10.60 10.91 -2.29
C ALA A 98 11.56 9.72 -2.24
N TRP A 99 11.77 9.06 -3.38
CA TRP A 99 12.72 7.95 -3.53
C TRP A 99 14.18 8.43 -3.59
N GLY A 100 14.46 9.50 -4.33
CA GLY A 100 15.84 9.89 -4.64
C GLY A 100 16.56 10.66 -3.52
N ILE A 101 15.84 11.42 -2.71
CA ILE A 101 16.42 12.32 -1.71
C ILE A 101 15.65 12.36 -0.38
N ASP A 102 14.80 11.37 -0.10
CA ASP A 102 13.96 11.28 1.10
C ASP A 102 13.06 12.54 1.29
N GLN A 103 12.60 13.14 0.19
CA GLN A 103 11.75 14.33 0.25
C GLN A 103 10.41 14.00 0.92
N LEU A 104 10.04 14.81 1.92
CA LEU A 104 8.77 14.65 2.63
C LEU A 104 7.64 15.34 1.88
N PHE A 105 6.56 14.59 1.65
CA PHE A 105 5.31 15.12 1.11
C PHE A 105 4.20 14.94 2.14
N PRO A 106 3.36 15.97 2.38
CA PRO A 106 2.15 15.79 3.16
C PRO A 106 1.22 14.81 2.44
N VAL A 107 0.88 13.71 3.11
CA VAL A 107 -0.09 12.72 2.64
C VAL A 107 -1.17 12.56 3.69
N LEU A 108 -2.43 12.59 3.25
CA LEU A 108 -3.59 12.46 4.12
C LEU A 108 -4.81 11.94 3.34
N PRO A 109 -5.77 11.29 4.02
CA PRO A 109 -7.06 10.99 3.42
C PRO A 109 -7.84 12.27 3.12
N LEU A 110 -8.62 12.26 2.04
CA LEU A 110 -9.43 13.41 1.61
C LEU A 110 -10.71 13.58 2.44
N GLU A 111 -11.07 12.58 3.23
CA GLU A 111 -12.27 12.57 4.06
C GLU A 111 -12.00 12.03 5.49
N GLY A 112 -12.95 12.29 6.40
CA GLY A 112 -12.87 11.80 7.79
C GLY A 112 -11.87 12.55 8.69
N LEU A 113 -11.25 13.63 8.20
CA LEU A 113 -10.27 14.44 8.92
C LEU A 113 -10.84 15.19 10.14
N ASP A 114 -12.17 15.23 10.30
CA ASP A 114 -12.87 15.77 11.46
C ASP A 114 -12.88 14.81 12.66
N LYS A 115 -12.52 13.54 12.44
CA LYS A 115 -12.47 12.49 13.46
C LYS A 115 -11.04 12.31 14.00
N PRO A 116 -10.88 11.91 15.27
CA PRO A 116 -9.56 11.54 15.77
C PRO A 116 -9.04 10.30 15.03
N PRO A 117 -7.71 10.15 14.86
CA PRO A 117 -7.13 8.95 14.27
C PRO A 117 -7.40 7.74 15.19
N GLU A 118 -7.84 6.63 14.59
CA GLU A 118 -8.07 5.35 15.28
C GLU A 118 -6.99 4.33 14.94
N GLY A 119 -6.42 4.43 13.73
CA GLY A 119 -5.40 3.52 13.22
C GLY A 119 -4.15 4.23 12.70
N ARG A 120 -3.19 3.42 12.28
CA ARG A 120 -1.97 3.83 11.60
C ARG A 120 -1.86 3.02 10.32
N ALA A 121 -1.38 3.63 9.24
CA ALA A 121 -1.15 2.97 7.97
C ALA A 121 0.24 3.25 7.43
N VAL A 122 0.74 2.33 6.61
CA VAL A 122 1.88 2.55 5.71
C VAL A 122 1.36 2.47 4.28
N LEU A 123 1.79 3.42 3.46
CA LEU A 123 1.42 3.53 2.05
C LEU A 123 2.51 2.87 1.20
N LEU A 124 2.07 1.95 0.36
CA LEU A 124 2.85 1.29 -0.67
C LEU A 124 2.21 1.62 -2.01
N ASP A 125 3.03 1.78 -3.03
CA ASP A 125 2.56 1.87 -4.40
C ASP A 125 2.25 0.46 -4.96
N ILE A 126 1.79 0.38 -6.20
CA ILE A 126 1.46 -0.91 -6.87
C ILE A 126 2.64 -1.48 -7.67
N THR A 127 3.83 -0.94 -7.51
CA THR A 127 5.01 -1.47 -8.19
C THR A 127 5.46 -2.78 -7.56
N CYS A 128 6.26 -3.53 -8.32
CA CYS A 128 6.83 -4.78 -7.83
C CYS A 128 8.12 -4.55 -7.01
N ASP A 129 8.55 -3.29 -6.88
CA ASP A 129 9.75 -2.92 -6.15
C ASP A 129 9.40 -2.66 -4.68
N SER A 130 10.21 -3.20 -3.76
CA SER A 130 10.04 -2.94 -2.34
C SER A 130 10.36 -1.50 -1.96
N ASP A 131 11.07 -0.76 -2.82
CA ASP A 131 11.37 0.66 -2.64
C ASP A 131 10.15 1.56 -2.97
N GLY A 132 9.07 0.99 -3.53
CA GLY A 132 7.80 1.67 -3.80
C GLY A 132 6.99 1.97 -2.54
N THR A 133 7.61 2.46 -1.47
CA THR A 133 6.97 2.75 -0.18
C THR A 133 7.27 4.14 0.32
N ILE A 134 6.33 4.74 1.05
CA ILE A 134 6.57 6.01 1.74
C ILE A 134 7.07 5.69 3.15
N ASP A 135 8.31 6.06 3.44
CA ASP A 135 8.96 5.74 4.71
C ASP A 135 8.59 6.71 5.84
N HIS A 136 8.23 7.94 5.48
CA HIS A 136 8.13 9.06 6.41
C HIS A 136 6.89 9.91 6.17
N TYR A 137 6.13 10.13 7.24
CA TYR A 137 4.87 10.86 7.24
C TYR A 137 4.94 12.06 8.19
N ILE A 138 4.26 13.14 7.84
CA ILE A 138 4.14 14.32 8.69
C ILE A 138 3.12 14.02 9.79
N ASP A 139 3.55 14.09 11.05
CA ASP A 139 2.71 13.81 12.22
C ASP A 139 2.90 14.90 13.29
N GLY A 140 2.03 15.91 13.25
CA GLY A 140 1.93 16.99 14.24
C GLY A 140 3.27 17.67 14.58
N ASP A 141 3.91 17.18 15.65
CA ASP A 141 5.16 17.69 16.21
C ASP A 141 6.43 17.22 15.46
N GLY A 142 6.32 16.34 14.46
CA GLY A 142 7.47 15.84 13.73
C GLY A 142 7.16 14.89 12.57
N VAL A 143 8.01 13.89 12.40
CA VAL A 143 7.94 12.88 11.35
C VAL A 143 7.77 11.51 12.00
N ALA A 144 6.84 10.70 11.49
CA ALA A 144 6.58 9.35 11.92
C ALA A 144 6.84 8.35 10.79
N THR A 145 7.06 7.08 11.14
CA THR A 145 7.19 5.95 10.18
C THR A 145 5.84 5.42 9.70
N THR A 146 4.73 5.93 10.25
CA THR A 146 3.36 5.54 9.89
C THR A 146 2.43 6.74 9.82
N MET A 147 1.49 6.71 8.89
CA MET A 147 0.46 7.72 8.70
C MET A 147 -0.70 7.51 9.68
N PRO A 148 -1.15 8.54 10.42
CA PRO A 148 -2.37 8.43 11.21
C PRO A 148 -3.59 8.37 10.30
N MET A 149 -4.49 7.41 10.54
CA MET A 149 -5.71 7.22 9.77
C MET A 149 -6.97 7.38 10.64
N PRO A 150 -7.97 8.15 10.17
CA PRO A 150 -9.29 8.16 10.80
C PRO A 150 -9.96 6.79 10.63
N PRO A 151 -11.04 6.50 11.37
CA PRO A 151 -11.82 5.29 11.15
C PRO A 151 -12.35 5.26 9.71
N TYR A 152 -12.08 4.17 8.99
CA TYR A 152 -12.54 3.96 7.62
C TYR A 152 -13.15 2.56 7.46
N ASP A 153 -13.92 2.38 6.38
CA ASP A 153 -14.45 1.08 5.98
C ASP A 153 -13.40 0.36 5.10
N PRO A 154 -12.88 -0.82 5.49
CA PRO A 154 -11.94 -1.55 4.66
C PRO A 154 -12.51 -1.97 3.30
N GLU A 155 -13.84 -2.11 3.16
CA GLU A 155 -14.49 -2.42 1.88
C GLU A 155 -14.62 -1.18 0.98
N ASN A 156 -14.49 0.02 1.53
CA ASN A 156 -14.54 1.29 0.80
C ASN A 156 -13.55 2.29 1.41
N PRO A 157 -12.24 2.10 1.16
CA PRO A 157 -11.20 2.95 1.73
C PRO A 157 -11.29 4.39 1.18
N PRO A 158 -10.86 5.39 1.95
CA PRO A 158 -10.90 6.78 1.53
C PRO A 158 -9.86 7.04 0.44
N LEU A 159 -10.15 8.00 -0.43
CA LEU A 159 -9.15 8.53 -1.36
C LEU A 159 -8.02 9.24 -0.59
N LEU A 160 -6.81 9.12 -1.11
CA LEU A 160 -5.61 9.75 -0.55
C LEU A 160 -5.19 10.94 -1.42
N GLY A 161 -4.71 12.00 -0.76
CA GLY A 161 -4.12 13.17 -1.42
C GLY A 161 -2.64 13.29 -1.09
N PHE A 162 -1.83 13.47 -2.13
CA PHE A 162 -0.42 13.83 -2.03
C PHE A 162 -0.28 15.31 -2.35
N PHE A 163 0.24 16.09 -1.41
CA PHE A 163 0.31 17.54 -1.53
C PHE A 163 1.76 18.01 -1.69
N MET A 164 1.92 19.26 -2.15
CA MET A 164 3.23 19.89 -2.36
C MET A 164 4.09 19.20 -3.44
N VAL A 165 3.46 18.51 -4.39
CA VAL A 165 4.12 17.79 -5.49
C VAL A 165 4.34 18.63 -6.76
N GLY A 166 4.00 19.92 -6.76
CA GLY A 166 4.00 20.75 -7.98
C GLY A 166 5.36 21.24 -8.49
N ALA A 167 6.48 20.85 -7.87
CA ALA A 167 7.82 21.25 -8.31
C ALA A 167 8.69 20.02 -8.52
N TYR A 168 9.43 19.96 -9.63
CA TYR A 168 10.29 18.85 -10.05
C TYR A 168 9.59 17.54 -10.41
N GLN A 169 8.53 17.15 -9.69
CA GLN A 169 7.97 15.80 -9.74
C GLN A 169 7.49 15.38 -11.13
N GLU A 170 6.69 16.21 -11.80
CA GLU A 170 6.06 15.90 -13.09
C GLU A 170 7.07 15.53 -14.18
N ILE A 171 8.22 16.22 -14.24
CA ILE A 171 9.19 16.03 -15.32
C ILE A 171 10.31 15.04 -14.98
N LEU A 172 10.49 14.71 -13.70
CA LEU A 172 11.54 13.80 -13.24
C LEU A 172 11.04 12.35 -13.07
N GLY A 173 9.74 12.11 -13.27
CA GLY A 173 9.14 10.79 -13.22
C GLY A 173 9.83 9.80 -14.15
N ASN A 174 9.86 8.53 -13.75
CA ASN A 174 10.31 7.44 -14.59
C ASN A 174 9.27 6.33 -14.69
N MET A 175 9.28 5.64 -15.82
CA MET A 175 8.32 4.59 -16.18
C MET A 175 8.67 3.24 -15.55
N HIS A 176 8.89 3.20 -14.24
CA HIS A 176 9.14 1.95 -13.53
C HIS A 176 7.96 0.99 -13.73
N ASN A 177 8.23 -0.28 -14.02
CA ASN A 177 7.22 -1.26 -14.39
C ASN A 177 6.32 -0.89 -15.59
N LEU A 178 6.74 0.08 -16.42
CA LEU A 178 5.92 0.62 -17.52
C LEU A 178 4.63 1.30 -17.02
N PHE A 179 4.61 1.83 -15.81
CA PHE A 179 3.60 2.81 -15.42
C PHE A 179 3.98 4.15 -16.01
N GLY A 180 3.11 4.70 -16.86
CA GLY A 180 3.37 5.97 -17.53
C GLY A 180 2.82 7.17 -16.78
N ASP A 181 2.81 8.31 -17.46
CA ASP A 181 2.34 9.58 -16.94
C ASP A 181 0.89 9.47 -16.47
N THR A 182 0.58 10.16 -15.37
CA THR A 182 -0.76 10.16 -14.79
C THR A 182 -1.67 11.18 -15.47
N ALA A 183 -2.96 10.89 -15.52
CA ALA A 183 -3.96 11.86 -15.97
C ALA A 183 -3.92 13.12 -15.10
N SER A 184 -3.93 14.29 -15.74
CA SER A 184 -3.86 15.59 -15.07
C SER A 184 -5.03 16.49 -15.48
N VAL A 185 -5.57 17.22 -14.51
CA VAL A 185 -6.71 18.13 -14.70
C VAL A 185 -6.44 19.48 -14.06
N ASP A 186 -6.77 20.54 -14.80
CA ASP A 186 -6.77 21.90 -14.30
C ASP A 186 -8.13 22.22 -13.66
N VAL A 187 -8.11 22.68 -12.41
CA VAL A 187 -9.33 23.00 -11.65
C VAL A 187 -9.39 24.49 -11.37
N PHE A 188 -10.44 25.15 -11.88
CA PHE A 188 -10.69 26.57 -11.69
C PHE A 188 -11.86 26.80 -10.73
N VAL A 189 -11.68 27.69 -9.76
CA VAL A 189 -12.73 28.08 -8.82
C VAL A 189 -13.01 29.57 -8.98
N PHE A 190 -14.25 29.90 -9.34
CA PHE A 190 -14.67 31.27 -9.61
C PHE A 190 -15.30 31.94 -8.38
N PRO A 191 -15.34 33.29 -8.32
CA PRO A 191 -15.90 34.02 -7.18
C PRO A 191 -17.40 33.76 -6.93
N ASP A 192 -18.13 33.26 -7.92
CA ASP A 192 -19.54 32.86 -7.79
C ASP A 192 -19.72 31.46 -7.18
N GLY A 193 -18.61 30.77 -6.91
CA GLY A 193 -18.58 29.41 -6.38
C GLY A 193 -18.71 28.33 -7.45
N SER A 194 -18.72 28.68 -8.74
CA SER A 194 -18.65 27.70 -9.82
C SER A 194 -17.25 27.07 -9.90
N VAL A 195 -17.21 25.78 -10.23
CA VAL A 195 -16.00 24.99 -10.42
C VAL A 195 -15.99 24.49 -11.84
N GLU A 196 -14.93 24.81 -12.58
CA GLU A 196 -14.69 24.28 -13.93
C GLU A 196 -13.44 23.39 -13.89
N THR A 197 -13.49 22.30 -14.65
CA THR A 197 -12.41 21.33 -14.77
C THR A 197 -12.05 21.17 -16.23
N GLU A 198 -10.80 21.39 -16.59
CA GLU A 198 -10.27 21.18 -17.92
C GLU A 198 -9.25 20.04 -17.90
N LEU A 199 -9.33 19.13 -18.87
CA LEU A 199 -8.37 18.04 -19.00
C LEU A 199 -7.07 18.61 -19.54
N SER A 200 -5.99 18.45 -18.78
CA SER A 200 -4.65 18.89 -19.17
C SER A 200 -3.91 17.76 -19.88
N ASP A 201 -3.93 16.56 -19.29
CA ASP A 201 -3.31 15.35 -19.84
C ASP A 201 -4.19 14.12 -19.58
N GLU A 202 -4.33 13.25 -20.59
CA GLU A 202 -5.04 11.97 -20.48
C GLU A 202 -4.22 10.93 -19.72
N GLY A 203 -2.90 11.13 -19.64
CA GLY A 203 -1.96 10.13 -19.15
C GLY A 203 -1.68 9.04 -20.20
N ASP A 204 -0.72 8.17 -19.89
CA ASP A 204 -0.25 7.17 -20.84
C ASP A 204 -1.12 5.91 -20.85
N SER A 205 -1.25 5.32 -22.04
CA SER A 205 -1.79 3.97 -22.21
C SER A 205 -0.69 2.91 -22.23
N VAL A 206 -1.08 1.64 -22.10
CA VAL A 206 -0.14 0.51 -22.27
C VAL A 206 0.52 0.53 -23.65
N ALA A 207 -0.21 0.96 -24.69
CA ALA A 207 0.30 1.11 -26.04
C ALA A 207 1.44 2.15 -26.12
N ASP A 208 1.29 3.30 -25.45
CA ASP A 208 2.31 4.35 -25.42
C ASP A 208 3.61 3.83 -24.77
N MET A 209 3.47 3.08 -23.67
CA MET A 209 4.60 2.44 -22.99
C MET A 209 5.29 1.37 -23.84
N LEU A 210 4.54 0.63 -24.64
CA LEU A 210 5.10 -0.33 -25.60
C LEU A 210 5.86 0.36 -26.72
N GLU A 211 5.34 1.46 -27.27
CA GLU A 211 6.03 2.26 -28.27
C GLU A 211 7.35 2.82 -27.74
N TYR A 212 7.36 3.28 -26.48
CA TYR A 212 8.57 3.75 -25.81
C TYR A 212 9.69 2.70 -25.79
N VAL A 213 9.35 1.43 -25.57
CA VAL A 213 10.31 0.30 -25.64
C VAL A 213 10.48 -0.29 -27.05
N GLN A 214 10.06 0.45 -28.09
CA GLN A 214 10.21 0.12 -29.51
C GLN A 214 9.39 -1.10 -29.96
N LEU A 215 8.24 -1.33 -29.33
CA LEU A 215 7.25 -2.31 -29.76
C LEU A 215 6.08 -1.61 -30.45
N ASP A 216 5.65 -2.16 -31.58
CA ASP A 216 4.50 -1.65 -32.34
C ASP A 216 3.20 -2.32 -31.83
N PRO A 217 2.30 -1.58 -31.14
CA PRO A 217 1.06 -2.12 -30.58
C PRO A 217 0.12 -2.64 -31.67
N ILE A 218 0.11 -2.02 -32.87
CA ILE A 218 -0.71 -2.46 -34.01
C ILE A 218 -0.22 -3.83 -34.50
N ALA A 219 1.11 -3.99 -34.64
CA ALA A 219 1.69 -5.26 -35.02
C ALA A 219 1.48 -6.35 -33.94
N LEU A 220 1.50 -5.97 -32.65
CA LEU A 220 1.22 -6.87 -31.54
C LEU A 220 -0.22 -7.38 -31.58
N LEU A 221 -1.19 -6.47 -31.73
CA LEU A 221 -2.61 -6.80 -31.84
C LEU A 221 -2.89 -7.70 -33.04
N ALA A 222 -2.25 -7.45 -34.19
CA ALA A 222 -2.37 -8.30 -35.37
C ALA A 222 -1.86 -9.73 -35.10
N LYS A 223 -0.70 -9.87 -34.45
CA LYS A 223 -0.15 -11.17 -34.06
C LYS A 223 -1.06 -11.91 -33.07
N PHE A 224 -1.60 -11.20 -32.08
CA PHE A 224 -2.53 -11.79 -31.12
C PHE A 224 -3.81 -12.30 -31.81
N ARG A 225 -4.38 -11.49 -32.72
CA ARG A 225 -5.54 -11.89 -33.53
C ARG A 225 -5.27 -13.15 -34.37
N ASP A 226 -4.07 -13.31 -34.91
CA ASP A 226 -3.73 -14.52 -35.67
C ASP A 226 -3.55 -15.74 -34.77
N GLN A 227 -2.93 -15.58 -33.58
CA GLN A 227 -2.82 -16.65 -32.59
C GLN A 227 -4.19 -17.11 -32.09
N VAL A 228 -5.11 -16.18 -31.79
CA VAL A 228 -6.47 -16.50 -31.32
C VAL A 228 -7.25 -17.29 -32.38
N LYS A 229 -7.08 -16.99 -33.68
CA LYS A 229 -7.72 -17.77 -34.77
C LYS A 229 -7.21 -19.20 -34.87
N GLU A 230 -5.99 -19.47 -34.45
CA GLU A 230 -5.40 -20.82 -34.46
C GLU A 230 -5.84 -21.67 -33.26
N THR A 231 -6.59 -21.09 -32.31
CA THR A 231 -7.12 -21.82 -31.15
C THR A 231 -8.36 -22.63 -31.49
N ASP A 232 -8.59 -23.70 -30.74
CA ASP A 232 -9.80 -24.53 -30.82
C ASP A 232 -11.01 -23.91 -30.07
N LEU A 233 -10.98 -22.61 -29.78
CA LEU A 233 -12.06 -21.89 -29.10
C LEU A 233 -13.21 -21.56 -30.07
N ASP A 234 -14.41 -21.36 -29.53
CA ASP A 234 -15.56 -20.89 -30.30
C ASP A 234 -15.40 -19.43 -30.73
N ALA A 235 -16.05 -19.07 -31.84
CA ALA A 235 -15.89 -17.76 -32.45
C ALA A 235 -16.33 -16.59 -31.54
N GLU A 236 -17.29 -16.84 -30.64
CA GLU A 236 -17.76 -15.85 -29.67
C GLU A 236 -16.67 -15.56 -28.64
N LEU A 237 -16.07 -16.59 -28.05
CA LEU A 237 -14.97 -16.45 -27.10
C LEU A 237 -13.70 -15.89 -27.77
N GLN A 238 -13.39 -16.29 -29.02
CA GLN A 238 -12.29 -15.70 -29.77
C GLN A 238 -12.45 -14.18 -29.94
N ALA A 239 -13.67 -13.71 -30.21
CA ALA A 239 -13.94 -12.28 -30.31
C ALA A 239 -13.78 -11.57 -28.96
N GLN A 240 -14.30 -12.16 -27.88
CA GLN A 240 -14.15 -11.62 -26.51
C GLN A 240 -12.68 -11.45 -26.13
N PHE A 241 -11.83 -12.44 -26.38
CA PHE A 241 -10.40 -12.34 -26.07
C PHE A 241 -9.69 -11.20 -26.82
N VAL A 242 -10.07 -10.97 -28.08
CA VAL A 242 -9.49 -9.86 -28.86
C VAL A 242 -9.96 -8.52 -28.33
N GLU A 243 -11.22 -8.40 -27.93
CA GLU A 243 -11.79 -7.18 -27.34
C GLU A 243 -11.12 -6.86 -25.99
N GLU A 244 -10.99 -7.84 -25.09
CA GLU A 244 -10.30 -7.70 -23.80
C GLU A 244 -8.83 -7.30 -23.98
N PHE A 245 -8.13 -7.94 -24.93
CA PHE A 245 -6.74 -7.61 -25.21
C PHE A 245 -6.58 -6.21 -25.80
N GLU A 246 -7.48 -5.79 -26.70
CA GLU A 246 -7.48 -4.45 -27.28
C GLU A 246 -7.82 -3.38 -26.23
N ALA A 247 -8.77 -3.67 -25.34
CA ALA A 247 -9.12 -2.81 -24.21
C ALA A 247 -7.94 -2.63 -23.24
N GLY A 248 -7.24 -3.71 -22.87
CA GLY A 248 -6.04 -3.62 -22.03
C GLY A 248 -4.86 -2.94 -22.73
N LEU A 249 -4.70 -3.12 -24.05
CA LEU A 249 -3.60 -2.54 -24.82
C LEU A 249 -3.72 -1.01 -24.94
N TYR A 250 -4.93 -0.50 -25.18
CA TYR A 250 -5.18 0.94 -25.27
C TYR A 250 -5.78 1.53 -23.99
N GLY A 251 -5.85 0.72 -22.93
CA GLY A 251 -6.26 1.13 -21.60
C GLY A 251 -5.15 1.89 -20.88
N TYR A 252 -5.54 2.58 -19.82
CA TYR A 252 -4.65 3.33 -18.94
C TYR A 252 -3.66 2.39 -18.24
N THR A 253 -2.44 2.85 -17.95
CA THR A 253 -1.39 1.98 -17.39
C THR A 253 -1.66 1.52 -15.96
N TYR A 254 -2.55 2.19 -15.22
CA TYR A 254 -2.84 1.92 -13.81
C TYR A 254 -4.00 0.94 -13.65
N LEU A 255 -4.18 0.41 -12.43
CA LEU A 255 -5.14 -0.66 -12.17
C LEU A 255 -6.57 -0.14 -12.06
N GLU A 256 -7.55 -1.02 -12.27
CA GLU A 256 -8.95 -0.76 -11.99
C GLU A 256 -9.33 -1.30 -10.59
N ASP A 257 -10.33 -0.71 -9.96
CA ASP A 257 -10.84 -1.20 -8.67
C ASP A 257 -11.54 -2.57 -8.86
N GLU A 258 -11.19 -3.58 -8.06
CA GLU A 258 -11.80 -4.93 -8.05
C GLU A 258 -13.09 -5.02 -7.21
#